data_AF-A0A353H8Z8-F1
#
_entry.id   AF-A0A353H8Z8-F1
#
_cell.length_a   1.000
_cell.length_b   1.000
_cell.length_c   1.000
_cell.angle_alpha   90.00
_cell.angle_beta   90.00
_cell.angle_gamma   90.00
#
_symmetry.space_group_name_H-M   'P 1'
#
loop_
_entity.id
_entity.type
_entity.pdbx_description
1 polymer ?
#
loop_
_entity_poly.entity_id
_entity_poly.type
_entity_poly.pdbx_seq_one_letter_code
_entity_poly.pdbx_strand_id
1 'polypeptide(L)'
;MKKRGSLFGLAGILVMVIIVSIYAIGAQEVMKEPSNTSETRADVITIDTLKGFGVLERPEVVFFHDLHTDALEKKNKDCSTCHLSENDRLSPKFKRLKDTGRQEVMDIYHVDCMACHKEMSTAGEKTGPVEACGECHQEKAEPIASREPMGFDKSLHFRHSKANQDKCELCHHEYDKKAK
;
A
#
# COMPACT_ATOMS: atom_id res chain seq x y z
N MET A 1 58.94 52.11 7.51
CA MET A 1 58.19 51.53 6.38
C MET A 1 58.61 50.05 6.26
N LYS A 2 57.80 48.99 6.21
CA LYS A 2 56.36 48.74 6.26
C LYS A 2 56.25 47.24 6.63
N LYS A 3 55.45 46.87 7.64
CA LYS A 3 55.26 45.48 8.10
C LYS A 3 54.78 44.58 6.95
N ARG A 4 55.68 43.76 6.38
CA ARG A 4 55.38 42.69 5.42
C ARG A 4 55.50 41.37 6.15
N GLY A 5 54.41 40.91 6.77
CA GLY A 5 54.45 39.62 7.47
C GLY A 5 53.11 39.07 7.93
N SER A 6 51.98 39.73 7.64
CA SER A 6 50.69 39.32 8.21
C SER A 6 49.54 39.21 7.21
N LEU A 7 49.75 39.51 5.92
CA LEU A 7 48.65 39.38 4.93
C LEU A 7 48.44 37.95 4.44
N PHE A 8 49.48 37.13 4.35
CA PHE A 8 49.36 35.77 3.80
C PHE A 8 48.72 34.77 4.78
N GLY A 9 48.93 34.94 6.09
CA GLY A 9 48.29 34.10 7.12
C GLY A 9 46.79 34.34 7.23
N LEU A 10 46.37 35.61 7.17
CA LEU A 10 44.94 36.00 7.24
C LEU A 10 44.16 35.56 6.00
N ALA A 11 44.74 35.66 4.80
CA ALA A 11 44.11 35.20 3.56
C ALA A 11 43.93 33.66 3.53
N GLY A 12 44.93 32.90 4.01
CA GLY A 12 44.84 31.43 4.08
C GLY A 12 43.78 30.93 5.07
N ILE A 13 43.64 31.60 6.22
CA ILE A 13 42.59 31.29 7.20
C ILE A 13 41.20 31.58 6.62
N LEU A 14 41.03 32.69 5.89
CA LEU A 14 39.76 33.06 5.28
C LEU A 14 39.32 32.06 4.20
N VAL A 15 40.25 31.54 3.39
CA VAL A 15 39.95 30.52 2.37
C VAL A 15 39.56 29.17 3.02
N MET A 16 40.24 28.76 4.10
CA MET A 16 39.87 27.54 4.83
C MET A 16 38.49 27.64 5.50
N VAL A 17 38.14 28.80 6.07
CA VAL A 17 36.80 29.03 6.64
C VAL A 17 35.71 28.97 5.57
N ILE A 18 35.98 29.51 4.36
CA ILE A 18 35.04 29.44 3.24
C ILE A 18 34.85 27.99 2.75
N ILE A 19 35.92 27.21 2.63
CA ILE A 19 35.84 25.80 2.20
C ILE A 19 35.08 24.95 3.24
N VAL A 20 35.34 25.15 4.53
CA VAL A 20 34.60 24.46 5.61
C VAL A 20 33.13 24.87 5.62
N SER A 21 32.82 26.13 5.34
CA SER A 21 31.42 26.61 5.24
C SER A 21 30.69 26.00 4.04
N ILE A 22 31.36 25.86 2.89
CA ILE A 22 30.77 25.21 1.70
C ILE A 22 30.55 23.72 1.95
N TYR A 23 31.48 23.03 2.63
CA TYR A 23 31.29 21.64 3.04
C TYR A 23 30.18 21.47 4.08
N ALA A 24 30.03 22.40 5.03
CA ALA A 24 28.95 22.36 6.02
C ALA A 24 27.57 22.60 5.39
N ILE A 25 27.48 23.45 4.35
CA ILE A 25 26.23 23.69 3.61
C ILE A 25 25.91 22.51 2.67
N GLY A 26 26.93 21.87 2.07
CA GLY A 26 26.76 20.70 1.20
C GLY A 26 26.43 19.39 1.94
N ALA A 27 26.74 19.32 3.24
CA ALA A 27 26.44 18.18 4.11
C ALA A 27 25.11 18.32 4.88
N GLN A 28 24.37 19.42 4.70
CA GLN A 28 22.95 19.42 5.05
C GLN A 28 22.23 18.59 4.00
N GLU A 29 22.25 17.26 4.20
CA GLU A 29 21.14 16.43 3.75
C GLU A 29 19.87 17.19 4.10
N VAL A 30 19.07 17.47 3.08
CA VAL A 30 17.74 18.02 3.25
C VAL A 30 17.00 17.03 4.14
N MET A 31 17.03 17.27 5.45
CA MET A 31 16.17 16.61 6.40
C MET A 31 14.78 17.02 5.94
N LYS A 32 14.13 16.11 5.21
CA LYS A 32 12.69 16.18 4.98
C LYS A 32 12.10 16.26 6.39
N GLU A 33 11.67 17.45 6.77
CA GLU A 33 10.74 17.67 7.87
C GLU A 33 9.68 16.55 7.77
N PRO A 34 9.47 15.75 8.84
CA PRO A 34 8.42 14.76 8.81
C PRO A 34 7.13 15.53 8.61
N SER A 35 6.54 15.35 7.44
CA SER A 35 5.22 15.85 7.11
C SER A 35 4.27 15.30 8.17
N ASN A 36 3.94 16.11 9.18
CA ASN A 36 2.86 15.89 10.14
C ASN A 36 1.49 16.12 9.48
N THR A 37 1.31 15.62 8.27
CA THR A 37 -0.01 15.26 7.79
C THR A 37 -0.13 13.77 8.09
N SER A 38 -1.18 13.36 8.82
CA SER A 38 -1.61 11.96 8.80
C SER A 38 -1.61 11.56 7.33
N GLU A 39 -0.69 10.68 6.95
CA GLU A 39 -0.58 10.23 5.58
C GLU A 39 -1.96 9.63 5.25
N THR A 40 -2.59 9.99 4.14
CA THR A 40 -3.89 9.41 3.79
C THR A 40 -3.71 8.42 2.65
N ARG A 41 -4.52 7.35 2.61
CA ARG A 41 -4.38 6.28 1.63
C ARG A 41 -5.70 5.91 0.97
N ALA A 42 -5.70 5.68 -0.35
CA ALA A 42 -6.89 5.25 -1.09
C ALA A 42 -7.06 3.72 -1.13
N ASP A 43 -6.00 2.96 -0.85
CA ASP A 43 -5.92 1.49 -0.93
C ASP A 43 -6.25 0.79 0.40
N VAL A 44 -6.86 1.52 1.34
CA VAL A 44 -7.23 1.00 2.65
C VAL A 44 -8.43 0.07 2.52
N ILE A 45 -8.26 -1.18 2.92
CA ILE A 45 -9.30 -2.19 3.08
C ILE A 45 -9.43 -2.52 4.58
N THR A 46 -10.60 -2.26 5.15
CA THR A 46 -10.95 -2.75 6.49
C THR A 46 -11.46 -4.18 6.37
N ILE A 47 -10.68 -5.15 6.85
CA ILE A 47 -11.05 -6.56 6.85
C ILE A 47 -11.92 -6.82 8.09
N ASP A 48 -13.23 -6.84 7.86
CA ASP A 48 -14.24 -7.04 8.90
C ASP A 48 -15.25 -8.15 8.54
N THR A 49 -14.90 -8.99 7.56
CA THR A 49 -15.73 -10.09 7.03
C THR A 49 -16.40 -10.92 8.13
N LEU A 50 -15.71 -11.17 9.24
CA LEU A 50 -16.23 -11.99 10.33
C LEU A 50 -17.43 -11.39 11.07
N LYS A 51 -17.75 -10.10 10.87
CA LYS A 51 -19.00 -9.47 11.33
C LYS A 51 -20.24 -10.20 10.79
N GLY A 52 -20.14 -10.79 9.60
CA GLY A 52 -21.21 -11.62 9.02
C GLY A 52 -21.53 -12.87 9.85
N PHE A 53 -20.63 -13.30 10.75
CA PHE A 53 -20.82 -14.44 11.65
C PHE A 53 -21.08 -14.04 13.11
N GLY A 54 -21.20 -12.74 13.42
CA GLY A 54 -21.41 -12.22 14.77
C GLY A 54 -20.35 -11.21 15.21
N VAL A 55 -20.39 -10.84 16.49
CA VAL A 55 -19.52 -9.79 17.06
C VAL A 55 -18.03 -10.16 16.93
N LEU A 56 -17.18 -9.17 16.65
CA LEU A 56 -15.73 -9.35 16.60
C LEU A 56 -15.13 -9.34 18.01
N GLU A 57 -14.16 -10.22 18.26
CA GLU A 57 -13.43 -10.30 19.53
C GLU A 57 -12.21 -9.38 19.59
N ARG A 58 -11.80 -8.84 18.43
CA ARG A 58 -10.66 -7.95 18.25
C ARG A 58 -11.03 -6.84 17.25
N PRO A 59 -10.30 -5.70 17.25
CA PRO A 59 -10.44 -4.69 16.21
C PRO A 59 -10.34 -5.28 14.80
N GLU A 60 -10.98 -4.64 13.82
CA GLU A 60 -10.81 -4.97 12.41
C GLU A 60 -9.33 -4.88 11.98
N VAL A 61 -8.93 -5.69 11.02
CA VAL A 61 -7.58 -5.59 10.44
C VAL A 61 -7.62 -4.55 9.31
N VAL A 62 -6.71 -3.59 9.35
CA VAL A 62 -6.55 -2.63 8.26
C VAL A 62 -5.44 -3.09 7.32
N PHE A 63 -5.80 -3.22 6.05
CA PHE A 63 -4.95 -3.78 5.00
C PHE A 63 -4.74 -2.74 3.90
N PHE A 64 -3.49 -2.51 3.51
CA PHE A 64 -3.12 -1.57 2.45
C PHE A 64 -2.86 -2.35 1.16
N HIS A 65 -3.84 -2.37 0.26
CA HIS A 65 -3.82 -3.25 -0.91
C HIS A 65 -2.70 -2.91 -1.90
N ASP A 66 -2.49 -1.62 -2.20
CA ASP A 66 -1.46 -1.17 -3.14
C ASP A 66 -0.06 -1.43 -2.57
N LEU A 67 0.12 -1.28 -1.24
CA LEU A 67 1.39 -1.63 -0.59
C LEU A 67 1.77 -3.10 -0.82
N HIS A 68 0.78 -3.99 -0.76
CA HIS A 68 1.02 -5.42 -1.00
C HIS A 68 1.27 -5.70 -2.47
N THR A 69 0.47 -5.15 -3.38
CA THR A 69 0.68 -5.38 -4.83
C THR A 69 2.01 -4.82 -5.31
N ASP A 70 2.43 -3.63 -4.84
CA ASP A 70 3.74 -3.04 -5.16
C ASP A 70 4.91 -3.89 -4.67
N ALA A 71 4.75 -4.57 -3.53
CA ALA A 71 5.76 -5.48 -2.99
C ALA A 71 5.83 -6.79 -3.79
N LEU A 72 4.68 -7.31 -4.22
CA LEU A 72 4.57 -8.56 -4.97
C LEU A 72 4.98 -8.42 -6.43
N GLU A 73 4.66 -7.30 -7.08
CA GLU A 73 5.04 -7.03 -8.48
C GLU A 73 6.56 -7.04 -8.66
N LYS A 74 7.31 -6.44 -7.71
CA LYS A 74 8.78 -6.46 -7.68
C LYS A 74 9.38 -7.87 -7.58
N LYS A 75 8.55 -8.86 -7.24
CA LYS A 75 8.90 -10.27 -7.12
C LYS A 75 8.32 -11.11 -8.26
N ASN A 76 7.80 -10.48 -9.32
CA ASN A 76 7.10 -11.13 -10.43
C ASN A 76 5.93 -12.01 -9.95
N LYS A 77 5.29 -11.63 -8.84
CA LYS A 77 4.06 -12.25 -8.32
C LYS A 77 2.86 -11.40 -8.75
N ASP A 78 1.71 -12.05 -8.96
CA ASP A 78 0.50 -11.41 -9.46
C ASP A 78 -0.70 -11.60 -8.51
N CYS A 79 -1.89 -11.21 -8.98
CA CYS A 79 -3.16 -11.31 -8.24
C CYS A 79 -3.46 -12.73 -7.73
N SER A 80 -3.02 -13.76 -8.47
CA SER A 80 -3.28 -15.18 -8.12
C SER A 80 -2.56 -15.61 -6.85
N THR A 81 -1.57 -14.82 -6.40
CA THR A 81 -0.92 -14.99 -5.09
C THR A 81 -1.94 -14.96 -3.96
N CYS A 82 -2.97 -14.11 -4.05
CA CYS A 82 -3.94 -13.89 -2.99
C CYS A 82 -5.39 -14.24 -3.39
N HIS A 83 -5.71 -14.23 -4.69
CA HIS A 83 -7.06 -14.40 -5.19
C HIS A 83 -7.18 -15.70 -5.98
N LEU A 84 -8.15 -16.54 -5.58
CA LEU A 84 -8.44 -17.79 -6.30
C LEU A 84 -9.26 -17.50 -7.55
N SER A 85 -9.06 -18.30 -8.60
CA SER A 85 -9.84 -18.23 -9.83
C SER A 85 -10.84 -19.39 -9.91
N GLU A 86 -12.05 -19.09 -10.38
CA GLU A 86 -13.07 -20.09 -10.73
C GLU A 86 -13.73 -19.66 -12.05
N ASN A 87 -13.78 -20.56 -13.04
CA ASN A 87 -14.33 -20.29 -14.37
C ASN A 87 -13.75 -19.02 -15.03
N ASP A 88 -12.43 -18.90 -15.05
CA ASP A 88 -11.68 -17.73 -15.57
C ASP A 88 -12.00 -16.39 -14.90
N ARG A 89 -12.61 -16.41 -13.70
CA ARG A 89 -12.91 -15.22 -12.90
C ARG A 89 -12.16 -15.28 -11.59
N LEU A 90 -11.40 -14.22 -11.30
CA LEU A 90 -10.78 -14.03 -10.00
C LEU A 90 -11.85 -13.71 -8.94
N SER A 91 -11.81 -14.45 -7.83
CA SER A 91 -12.56 -14.14 -6.63
C SER A 91 -11.93 -12.92 -5.95
N PRO A 92 -12.69 -11.85 -5.64
CA PRO A 92 -12.17 -10.73 -4.88
C PRO A 92 -11.92 -11.07 -3.41
N LYS A 93 -12.32 -12.27 -2.95
CA LYS A 93 -12.05 -12.72 -1.58
C LYS A 93 -10.61 -13.22 -1.46
N PHE A 94 -9.99 -12.93 -0.33
CA PHE A 94 -8.66 -13.43 0.00
C PHE A 94 -8.68 -14.95 0.19
N LYS A 95 -7.93 -15.66 -0.66
CA LYS A 95 -7.64 -17.11 -0.60
C LYS A 95 -8.86 -18.03 -0.53
N ARG A 96 -10.02 -17.58 -1.04
CA ARG A 96 -11.26 -18.38 -1.05
C ARG A 96 -12.24 -17.96 -2.14
N LEU A 97 -13.19 -18.85 -2.45
CA LEU A 97 -14.28 -18.59 -3.41
C LEU A 97 -15.58 -18.13 -2.73
N LYS A 98 -15.83 -18.59 -1.50
CA LYS A 98 -17.01 -18.24 -0.70
C LYS A 98 -16.65 -18.14 0.77
N ASP A 99 -17.47 -17.43 1.54
CA ASP A 99 -17.38 -17.47 3.00
C ASP A 99 -18.11 -18.72 3.48
N THR A 100 -17.43 -19.55 4.27
CA THR A 100 -17.96 -20.82 4.79
C THR A 100 -18.34 -20.66 6.26
N GLY A 101 -17.53 -21.19 7.19
CA GLY A 101 -17.71 -21.04 8.63
C GLY A 101 -16.82 -19.94 9.21
N ARG A 102 -17.22 -19.36 10.34
CA ARG A 102 -16.45 -18.33 11.06
C ARG A 102 -14.99 -18.75 11.29
N GLN A 103 -14.80 -19.96 11.83
CA GLN A 103 -13.48 -20.49 12.14
C GLN A 103 -12.63 -20.67 10.87
N GLU A 104 -13.20 -21.29 9.84
CA GLU A 104 -12.49 -21.54 8.58
C GLU A 104 -12.08 -20.24 7.89
N VAL A 105 -12.96 -19.23 7.84
CA VAL A 105 -12.63 -17.91 7.28
C VAL A 105 -11.56 -17.20 8.11
N MET A 106 -11.60 -17.31 9.44
CA MET A 106 -10.57 -16.76 10.32
C MET A 106 -9.22 -17.44 10.11
N ASP A 107 -9.22 -18.78 10.01
CA ASP A 107 -8.01 -19.57 9.80
C ASP A 107 -7.34 -19.23 8.47
N ILE A 108 -8.11 -19.02 7.41
CA ILE A 108 -7.57 -18.55 6.12
C ILE A 108 -6.77 -17.26 6.30
N TYR A 109 -7.30 -16.27 7.02
CA TYR A 109 -6.57 -15.02 7.27
C TYR A 109 -5.29 -15.27 8.07
N HIS A 110 -5.35 -15.96 9.21
CA HIS A 110 -4.15 -16.17 10.03
C HIS A 110 -3.11 -17.02 9.30
N VAL A 111 -3.51 -18.14 8.71
CA VAL A 111 -2.59 -19.06 8.05
C VAL A 111 -1.93 -18.41 6.83
N ASP A 112 -2.71 -17.88 5.88
CA ASP A 112 -2.15 -17.39 4.63
C ASP A 112 -1.41 -16.05 4.78
N CYS A 113 -1.89 -15.13 5.64
CA CYS A 113 -1.17 -13.87 5.89
C CYS A 113 0.16 -14.14 6.61
N MET A 114 0.14 -14.91 7.70
CA MET A 114 1.35 -15.15 8.50
C MET A 114 2.35 -16.03 7.75
N ALA A 115 1.90 -17.00 6.94
CA ALA A 115 2.80 -17.85 6.15
C ALA A 115 3.67 -17.01 5.20
N CYS A 116 3.05 -16.15 4.40
CA CYS A 116 3.79 -15.26 3.49
C CYS A 116 4.73 -14.33 4.26
N HIS A 117 4.23 -13.72 5.35
CA HIS A 117 5.06 -12.81 6.14
C HIS A 117 6.27 -13.50 6.78
N LYS A 118 6.08 -14.74 7.26
CA LYS A 118 7.13 -15.56 7.87
C LYS A 118 8.18 -15.98 6.85
N GLU A 119 7.78 -16.40 5.66
CA GLU A 119 8.69 -16.74 4.57
C GLU A 119 9.58 -15.55 4.21
N MET A 120 8.97 -14.37 4.02
CA MET A 120 9.70 -13.14 3.71
C MET A 120 10.62 -12.71 4.87
N SER A 121 10.15 -12.81 6.11
CA SER A 121 10.98 -12.56 7.30
C SER A 121 12.20 -13.46 7.34
N THR A 122 12.03 -14.75 7.04
CA THR A 122 13.11 -15.75 7.06
C THR A 122 14.13 -15.49 5.95
N ALA A 123 13.67 -14.96 4.81
CA ALA A 123 14.52 -14.51 3.72
C ALA A 123 15.23 -13.16 3.99
N GLY A 124 15.02 -12.54 5.15
CA GLY A 124 15.60 -11.24 5.49
C GLY A 124 14.99 -10.07 4.70
N GLU A 125 13.79 -10.25 4.18
CA GLU A 125 13.09 -9.26 3.36
C GLU A 125 12.19 -8.38 4.21
N LYS A 126 11.89 -7.17 3.70
CA LYS A 126 10.87 -6.32 4.31
C LYS A 126 9.52 -7.02 4.22
N THR A 127 8.87 -7.23 5.35
CA THR A 127 7.64 -8.01 5.48
C THR A 127 6.67 -7.36 6.48
N GLY A 128 5.45 -7.88 6.55
CA GLY A 128 4.46 -7.50 7.55
C GLY A 128 4.59 -8.29 8.86
N PRO A 129 3.63 -8.11 9.79
CA PRO A 129 3.61 -8.76 11.09
C PRO A 129 3.55 -10.29 11.00
N VAL A 130 4.29 -10.99 11.86
CA VAL A 130 4.33 -12.47 11.83
C VAL A 130 3.56 -13.11 12.98
N GLU A 131 3.72 -12.67 14.23
CA GLU A 131 3.13 -13.36 15.41
C GLU A 131 2.40 -12.41 16.38
N ALA A 132 2.55 -11.09 16.24
CA ALA A 132 2.00 -10.12 17.19
C ALA A 132 0.56 -9.73 16.82
N CYS A 133 -0.42 -10.18 17.60
CA CYS A 133 -1.84 -9.91 17.34
C CYS A 133 -2.15 -8.41 17.18
N GLY A 134 -1.51 -7.56 17.99
CA GLY A 134 -1.73 -6.11 18.01
C GLY A 134 -1.09 -5.35 16.86
N GLU A 135 -0.24 -5.99 16.05
CA GLU A 135 0.33 -5.35 14.86
C GLU A 135 -0.61 -5.45 13.65
N CYS A 136 -1.50 -6.45 13.63
CA CYS A 136 -2.59 -6.55 12.64
C CYS A 136 -3.91 -5.97 13.17
N HIS A 137 -4.29 -6.33 14.40
CA HIS A 137 -5.52 -5.87 15.06
C HIS A 137 -5.26 -4.60 15.87
N GLN A 138 -5.14 -3.47 15.18
CA GLN A 138 -4.83 -2.18 15.80
C GLN A 138 -6.12 -1.44 16.20
N GLU A 139 -6.18 -0.88 17.42
CA GLU A 139 -7.32 -0.07 17.87
C GLU A 139 -7.46 1.24 17.09
N LYS A 140 -6.34 1.78 16.61
CA LYS A 140 -6.27 2.97 15.76
C LYS A 140 -5.46 2.64 14.54
N ALA A 141 -6.13 2.53 13.41
CA ALA A 141 -5.48 2.37 12.13
C ALA A 141 -5.17 3.74 11.54
N GLU A 142 -3.89 4.09 11.55
CA GLU A 142 -3.32 5.10 10.66
C GLU A 142 -2.57 4.36 9.56
N PRO A 143 -2.50 4.87 8.33
CA PRO A 143 -3.12 6.09 7.78
C PRO A 143 -4.65 6.07 7.58
N ILE A 144 -5.28 7.26 7.60
CA ILE A 144 -6.72 7.45 7.37
C ILE A 144 -7.08 7.17 5.89
N ALA A 145 -8.20 6.48 5.67
CA ALA A 145 -8.70 6.22 4.32
C ALA A 145 -9.13 7.52 3.60
N SER A 146 -8.55 7.79 2.43
CA SER A 146 -8.94 8.86 1.50
C SER A 146 -9.57 8.30 0.22
N ARG A 147 -10.25 7.16 0.33
CA ARG A 147 -10.92 6.53 -0.81
C ARG A 147 -12.10 7.40 -1.24
N GLU A 148 -12.09 7.81 -2.50
CA GLU A 148 -13.18 8.55 -3.13
C GLU A 148 -14.07 7.62 -3.98
N PRO A 149 -15.38 7.93 -4.13
CA PRO A 149 -16.23 7.25 -5.09
C PRO A 149 -15.72 7.43 -6.52
N MET A 150 -15.79 6.36 -7.32
CA MET A 150 -15.52 6.43 -8.76
C MET A 150 -16.78 6.07 -9.54
N GLY A 151 -17.00 6.77 -10.65
CA GLY A 151 -18.14 6.56 -11.53
C GLY A 151 -17.82 6.99 -12.94
N PHE A 152 -18.62 6.54 -13.90
CA PHE A 152 -18.48 6.93 -15.30
C PHE A 152 -19.30 8.19 -15.55
N ASP A 153 -18.62 9.32 -15.67
CA ASP A 153 -19.23 10.52 -16.24
C ASP A 153 -19.39 10.37 -17.77
N LYS A 154 -19.99 11.36 -18.43
CA LYS A 154 -20.17 11.32 -19.89
C LYS A 154 -18.86 11.16 -20.66
N SER A 155 -17.77 11.75 -20.17
CA SER A 155 -16.46 11.71 -20.81
C SER A 155 -15.83 10.32 -20.70
N LEU A 156 -15.79 9.76 -19.48
CA LEU A 156 -15.23 8.45 -19.19
C LEU A 156 -16.05 7.33 -19.83
N HIS A 157 -17.39 7.44 -19.80
CA HIS A 157 -18.26 6.52 -20.52
C HIS A 157 -17.98 6.56 -22.02
N PHE A 158 -17.91 7.74 -22.63
CA PHE A 158 -17.62 7.88 -24.06
C PHE A 158 -16.26 7.29 -24.45
N ARG A 159 -15.23 7.48 -23.61
CA ARG A 159 -13.90 6.86 -23.83
C ARG A 159 -13.98 5.33 -23.91
N HIS A 160 -14.76 4.71 -23.03
CA HIS A 160 -14.96 3.25 -23.05
C HIS A 160 -15.80 2.80 -24.26
N SER A 161 -16.89 3.52 -24.56
CA SER A 161 -17.73 3.24 -25.75
C SER A 161 -16.90 3.26 -27.02
N LYS A 162 -16.10 4.32 -27.22
CA LYS A 162 -15.23 4.46 -28.38
C LYS A 162 -14.16 3.37 -28.46
N ALA A 163 -13.52 3.03 -27.33
CA ALA A 163 -12.51 1.97 -27.29
C ALA A 163 -13.10 0.59 -27.63
N ASN A 164 -14.37 0.37 -27.29
CA ASN A 164 -15.10 -0.87 -27.54
C ASN A 164 -15.97 -0.82 -28.81
N GLN A 165 -15.79 0.19 -29.67
CA GLN A 165 -16.53 0.33 -30.94
C GLN A 165 -18.05 0.32 -30.75
N ASP A 166 -18.53 0.98 -29.70
CA ASP A 166 -19.94 1.08 -29.33
C ASP A 166 -20.66 -0.26 -29.09
N LYS A 167 -19.91 -1.32 -28.78
CA LYS A 167 -20.44 -2.64 -28.37
C LYS A 167 -20.93 -2.64 -26.92
N CYS A 168 -22.15 -2.17 -26.72
CA CYS A 168 -22.80 -2.02 -25.43
C CYS A 168 -22.92 -3.35 -24.65
N GLU A 169 -23.11 -4.46 -25.35
CA GLU A 169 -23.34 -5.81 -24.83
C GLU A 169 -22.14 -6.40 -24.09
N LEU A 170 -20.95 -5.82 -24.25
CA LEU A 170 -19.75 -6.24 -23.51
C LEU A 170 -19.81 -5.89 -22.02
N CYS A 171 -20.67 -4.95 -21.63
CA CYS A 171 -20.78 -4.47 -20.25
C CYS A 171 -22.23 -4.45 -19.74
N HIS A 172 -23.19 -4.08 -20.57
CA HIS A 172 -24.60 -3.99 -20.20
C HIS A 172 -25.30 -5.34 -20.40
N HIS A 173 -25.92 -5.83 -19.33
CA HIS A 173 -26.75 -7.03 -19.35
C HIS A 173 -28.02 -6.80 -18.54
N GLU A 174 -29.06 -7.57 -18.87
CA GLU A 174 -30.30 -7.63 -18.10
C GLU A 174 -30.51 -9.05 -17.60
N TYR A 175 -31.10 -9.17 -16.41
CA TYR A 175 -31.39 -10.46 -15.82
C TYR A 175 -32.60 -11.11 -16.50
N ASP A 176 -32.40 -12.24 -17.20
CA ASP A 176 -33.48 -13.04 -17.76
C ASP A 176 -34.01 -14.06 -16.75
N LYS A 177 -35.25 -13.87 -16.28
CA LYS A 177 -35.94 -14.78 -15.36
C LYS A 177 -36.26 -16.15 -15.97
N LYS A 178 -36.35 -16.25 -17.30
CA LYS A 178 -36.76 -17.48 -18.00
C LYS A 178 -35.59 -18.43 -18.28
N ALA A 179 -34.36 -17.92 -18.25
CA ALA A 179 -33.13 -18.68 -18.50
C ALA A 179 -32.51 -19.28 -17.22
N LYS A 180 -33.29 -19.41 -16.13
CA LYS A 180 -32.83 -19.87 -14.83
C LYS A 180 -33.09 -21.35 -14.60
#